data_AF-A0A8T2VF60-F1
#
_entry.id   AF-A0A8T2VF60-F1
#
_cell.length_a   1.000
_cell.length_b   1.000
_cell.length_c   1.000
_cell.angle_alpha   90.00
_cell.angle_beta   90.00
_cell.angle_gamma   90.00
#
_symmetry.space_group_name_H-M   'P 1'
#
loop_
_entity.id
_entity.type
_entity.pdbx_description
1 polymer ?
#
loop_
_entity_poly.entity_id
_entity_poly.type
_entity_poly.pdbx_seq_one_letter_code
_entity_poly.pdbx_strand_id
1 'polypeptide(L)'
;MAFLNHALVPSASPACFSDRSPTTALCSLSKLSGPSTGGHKLVILSVTSLDCVRRPVPPRAGFLSKPSALISERVICTDVNARKKLEFKYTKDPSKGFCEFIESTSKEEVIAFFRDITNEVERFRQLQDFHFRVRDNDDGFRVEIFYNEDRRGPDVSPFDDCIGCSLDANLFVGQEPGMKSKECILEEFSDRPYAIVRLDVKGREGFSVMPVRHVERMSELDDDELYSMWTVVVRMLRQTGMPFISLILNHGSYRTLYHLNLKVWVDSDSYARYRLTWNKERMELWNRLQKYAVNRPKKQQVCFFFKRDGFCRHGEFCSYLHSYPKIINRVTSYSNFSS
;
A
#
# COMPACT_ATOMS: atom_id res chain seq x y z
N MET A 1 -48.53 -29.26 6.64
CA MET A 1 -47.13 -29.75 6.52
C MET A 1 -46.24 -28.68 7.15
N ALA A 2 -46.13 -28.72 8.48
CA ALA A 2 -44.91 -29.09 9.22
C ALA A 2 -43.93 -27.91 9.34
N PHE A 3 -44.20 -27.07 10.35
CA PHE A 3 -43.29 -26.08 10.92
C PHE A 3 -42.27 -26.81 11.80
N LEU A 4 -40.98 -26.51 11.63
CA LEU A 4 -39.92 -26.94 12.54
C LEU A 4 -39.43 -25.71 13.34
N ASN A 5 -39.82 -25.72 14.61
CA ASN A 5 -39.30 -24.88 15.68
C ASN A 5 -37.86 -25.28 16.02
N HIS A 6 -36.95 -24.32 16.08
CA HIS A 6 -35.69 -24.50 16.80
C HIS A 6 -35.74 -23.71 18.11
N ALA A 7 -35.59 -24.47 19.19
CA ALA A 7 -35.61 -24.02 20.57
C ALA A 7 -34.29 -23.31 20.95
N LEU A 8 -34.44 -22.28 21.77
CA LEU A 8 -33.39 -21.60 22.51
C LEU A 8 -32.96 -22.48 23.70
N VAL A 9 -31.65 -22.64 23.90
CA VAL A 9 -31.05 -23.12 25.17
C VAL A 9 -29.90 -22.18 25.53
N PRO A 10 -29.78 -21.74 26.80
CA PRO A 10 -28.78 -20.78 27.23
C PRO A 10 -27.48 -21.49 27.66
N SER A 11 -26.32 -20.92 27.32
CA SER A 11 -25.04 -21.37 27.89
C SER A 11 -24.49 -20.33 28.87
N ALA A 12 -24.37 -20.76 30.13
CA ALA A 12 -23.77 -20.05 31.23
C ALA A 12 -22.26 -19.85 31.06
N SER A 13 -21.76 -18.72 31.57
CA SER A 13 -20.35 -18.45 31.82
C SER A 13 -19.78 -19.36 32.91
N PRO A 14 -18.45 -19.57 32.90
CA PRO A 14 -17.71 -19.46 34.15
C PRO A 14 -16.51 -18.51 34.03
N ALA A 15 -16.36 -17.69 35.07
CA ALA A 15 -15.14 -16.99 35.40
C ALA A 15 -14.10 -17.97 35.98
N CYS A 16 -12.80 -17.72 35.76
CA CYS A 16 -11.74 -17.78 36.78
C CYS A 16 -10.33 -17.49 36.21
N PHE A 17 -9.65 -16.52 36.86
CA PHE A 17 -8.22 -16.39 37.22
C PHE A 17 -7.09 -16.78 36.24
N SER A 18 -6.18 -15.84 35.98
CA SER A 18 -4.88 -15.79 36.69
C SER A 18 -4.00 -14.60 36.25
N ASP A 19 -3.40 -13.98 37.26
CA ASP A 19 -2.40 -12.92 37.21
C ASP A 19 -1.20 -13.26 36.31
N ARG A 20 -0.75 -12.27 35.53
CA ARG A 20 0.62 -12.22 35.02
C ARG A 20 1.29 -10.92 35.46
N SER A 21 2.36 -11.10 36.21
CA SER A 21 3.27 -10.10 36.75
C SER A 21 3.96 -9.29 35.64
N PRO A 22 4.26 -8.00 35.85
CA PRO A 22 5.10 -7.24 34.92
C PRO A 22 6.58 -7.58 35.12
N THR A 23 7.26 -7.77 34.00
CA THR A 23 8.70 -7.99 33.87
C THR A 23 9.45 -6.75 34.37
N THR A 24 10.29 -6.94 35.38
CA THR A 24 11.09 -5.88 36.01
C THR A 24 12.28 -5.55 35.10
N ALA A 25 12.36 -4.31 34.61
CA ALA A 25 13.57 -3.79 33.99
C ALA A 25 14.62 -3.52 35.09
N LEU A 26 15.79 -4.16 34.99
CA LEU A 26 16.94 -3.92 35.86
C LEU A 26 17.60 -2.58 35.47
N CYS A 27 17.28 -1.52 36.22
CA CYS A 27 18.06 -0.28 36.24
C CYS A 27 19.20 -0.41 37.26
N SER A 28 20.43 -0.46 36.79
CA SER A 28 21.64 -0.41 37.61
C SER A 28 21.84 1.02 38.15
N LEU A 29 21.52 1.25 39.42
CA LEU A 29 21.79 2.50 40.13
C LEU A 29 23.15 2.42 40.84
N SER A 30 24.17 3.11 40.32
CA SER A 30 25.40 3.36 41.06
C SER A 30 25.20 4.52 42.05
N LYS A 31 25.21 4.21 43.36
CA LYS A 31 25.18 5.20 44.44
C LYS A 31 26.54 5.88 44.59
N LEU A 32 26.58 7.21 44.43
CA LEU A 32 27.64 8.06 44.98
C LEU A 32 27.11 8.71 46.25
N SER A 33 27.71 8.35 47.39
CA SER A 33 27.41 8.90 48.71
C SER A 33 28.16 10.22 48.94
N GLY A 34 27.44 11.28 49.25
CA GLY A 34 27.96 12.55 49.76
C GLY A 34 26.92 13.24 50.66
N PRO A 35 27.34 13.99 51.70
CA PRO A 35 26.43 14.52 52.71
C PRO A 35 25.59 15.70 52.22
N SER A 36 24.37 15.75 52.75
CA SER A 36 23.26 16.62 52.36
C SER A 36 23.41 18.07 52.81
N THR A 37 23.11 19.00 51.90
CA THR A 37 22.35 20.23 52.23
C THR A 37 21.34 20.48 51.11
N GLY A 38 20.14 20.93 51.50
CA GLY A 38 18.92 20.86 50.70
C GLY A 38 18.96 21.61 49.37
N GLY A 39 18.59 20.90 48.31
CA GLY A 39 18.32 21.46 46.99
C GLY A 39 17.58 20.42 46.16
N HIS A 40 16.47 20.82 45.53
CA HIS A 40 15.72 19.96 44.61
C HIS A 40 16.64 19.48 43.48
N LYS A 41 17.03 18.20 43.50
CA LYS A 41 17.82 17.58 42.43
C LYS A 41 16.91 17.29 41.24
N LEU A 42 17.07 18.09 40.18
CA LEU A 42 16.60 17.76 38.85
C LEU A 42 17.38 16.53 38.36
N VAL A 43 16.73 15.36 38.30
CA VAL A 43 17.31 14.15 37.73
C VAL A 43 17.07 14.18 36.22
N ILE A 44 18.07 14.62 35.47
CA ILE A 44 18.05 14.51 34.00
C ILE A 44 18.42 13.08 33.65
N LEU A 45 17.41 12.28 33.29
CA LEU A 45 17.60 10.96 32.70
C LEU A 45 18.00 11.13 31.23
N SER A 46 19.29 11.15 30.95
CA SER A 46 19.82 11.02 29.60
C SER A 46 19.73 9.55 29.17
N VAL A 47 18.65 9.19 28.47
CA VAL A 47 18.56 7.91 27.75
C VAL A 47 19.38 8.04 26.47
N THR A 48 20.66 7.66 26.52
CA THR A 48 21.44 7.41 25.31
C THR A 48 20.93 6.12 24.69
N SER A 49 20.10 6.25 23.65
CA SER A 49 19.84 5.18 22.68
C SER A 49 21.17 4.56 22.29
N LEU A 50 21.35 3.27 22.57
CA LEU A 50 22.39 2.47 21.93
C LEU A 50 22.01 2.39 20.46
N ASP A 51 22.40 3.40 19.69
CA ASP A 51 22.37 3.33 18.24
C ASP A 51 23.28 2.15 17.86
N CYS A 52 22.65 1.03 17.52
CA CYS A 52 23.32 -0.11 16.92
C CYS A 52 24.03 0.40 15.67
N VAL A 53 25.31 0.75 15.81
CA VAL A 53 26.22 1.03 14.71
C VAL A 53 26.28 -0.26 13.89
N ARG A 54 25.43 -0.33 12.85
CA ARG A 54 25.42 -1.44 11.90
C ARG A 54 26.80 -1.47 11.24
N ARG A 55 27.58 -2.50 11.55
CA ARG A 55 28.83 -2.74 10.83
C ARG A 55 28.46 -3.11 9.39
N PRO A 56 28.91 -2.35 8.38
CA PRO A 56 28.82 -2.81 7.00
C PRO A 56 29.53 -4.16 6.95
N VAL A 57 28.86 -5.21 6.47
CA VAL A 57 29.56 -6.46 6.16
C VAL A 57 30.42 -6.15 4.93
N PRO A 58 31.77 -6.09 5.04
CA PRO A 58 32.59 -5.78 3.89
C PRO A 58 32.41 -6.88 2.83
N PRO A 59 32.32 -6.52 1.55
CA PRO A 59 32.17 -7.51 0.49
C PRO A 59 33.37 -8.47 0.52
N ARG A 60 33.11 -9.78 0.58
CA ARG A 60 34.14 -10.79 0.34
C ARG A 60 34.59 -10.66 -1.11
N ALA A 61 35.86 -10.28 -1.31
CA ALA A 61 36.48 -10.22 -2.63
C ALA A 61 36.45 -11.62 -3.27
N GLY A 62 35.73 -11.77 -4.38
CA GLY A 62 35.72 -13.03 -5.15
C GLY A 62 34.54 -13.22 -6.10
N PHE A 63 33.38 -12.63 -5.82
CA PHE A 63 32.24 -12.59 -6.73
C PHE A 63 31.60 -11.20 -6.62
N LEU A 64 31.16 -10.61 -7.73
CA LEU A 64 30.37 -9.37 -7.75
C LEU A 64 28.97 -9.63 -7.17
N SER A 65 28.89 -10.18 -5.95
CA SER A 65 27.64 -10.32 -5.22
C SER A 65 27.16 -8.91 -4.88
N LYS A 66 25.90 -8.65 -5.23
CA LYS A 66 25.21 -7.40 -4.87
C LYS A 66 25.34 -7.18 -3.35
N PRO A 67 25.58 -5.95 -2.88
CA PRO A 67 25.68 -5.71 -1.46
C PRO A 67 24.33 -6.03 -0.79
N SER A 68 24.33 -7.09 0.01
CA SER A 68 23.20 -7.49 0.85
C SER A 68 23.49 -7.12 2.30
N ALA A 69 22.50 -6.55 2.98
CA ALA A 69 22.53 -6.22 4.39
C ALA A 69 21.42 -6.97 5.12
N LEU A 70 21.78 -7.66 6.19
CA LEU A 70 20.80 -8.21 7.12
C LEU A 70 20.21 -7.04 7.93
N ILE A 71 18.93 -6.76 7.75
CA ILE A 71 18.24 -5.66 8.42
C ILE A 71 17.82 -6.09 9.83
N SER A 72 17.31 -7.31 9.92
CA SER A 72 16.96 -8.04 11.14
C SER A 72 17.12 -9.54 10.88
N GLU A 73 16.92 -10.38 11.89
CA GLU A 73 16.89 -11.84 11.71
C GLU A 73 15.81 -12.32 10.71
N ARG A 74 14.84 -11.45 10.36
CA ARG A 74 13.67 -11.73 9.51
C ARG A 74 13.79 -11.21 8.09
N VAL A 75 14.63 -10.18 7.88
CA VAL A 75 14.65 -9.41 6.63
C VAL A 75 16.08 -9.24 6.13
N ILE A 76 16.33 -9.71 4.91
CA ILE A 76 17.53 -9.37 4.14
C ILE A 76 17.17 -8.32 3.09
N CYS A 77 17.98 -7.27 2.98
CA CYS A 77 17.87 -6.23 1.96
C CYS A 77 19.04 -6.35 0.98
N THR A 78 18.78 -6.27 -0.32
CA THR A 78 19.79 -6.27 -1.38
C THR A 78 19.63 -5.03 -2.26
N ASP A 79 20.70 -4.28 -2.51
CA ASP A 79 20.71 -3.20 -3.50
C ASP A 79 20.98 -3.80 -4.89
N VAL A 80 19.96 -3.80 -5.74
CA VAL A 80 19.98 -4.56 -7.00
C VAL A 80 20.45 -3.72 -8.18
N ASN A 81 20.34 -2.40 -8.12
CA ASN A 81 20.61 -1.51 -9.25
C ASN A 81 21.11 -0.15 -8.77
N ALA A 82 22.40 -0.08 -8.41
CA ALA A 82 23.14 1.16 -8.14
C ALA A 82 22.29 2.29 -7.53
N ARG A 83 21.59 2.01 -6.43
CA ARG A 83 20.74 2.97 -5.70
C ARG A 83 19.42 3.40 -6.38
N LYS A 84 18.81 2.53 -7.18
CA LYS A 84 17.46 2.74 -7.76
C LYS A 84 16.45 1.66 -7.37
N LYS A 85 16.92 0.52 -6.87
CA LYS A 85 16.06 -0.62 -6.49
C LYS A 85 16.61 -1.31 -5.24
N LEU A 86 15.79 -1.38 -4.19
CA LEU A 86 16.01 -2.28 -3.06
C LEU A 86 15.13 -3.52 -3.23
N GLU A 87 15.63 -4.65 -2.77
CA GLU A 87 14.89 -5.90 -2.71
C GLU A 87 14.96 -6.48 -1.30
N PHE A 88 13.80 -6.81 -0.74
CA PHE A 88 13.66 -7.38 0.59
C PHE A 88 13.08 -8.79 0.47
N LYS A 89 13.69 -9.74 1.18
CA LYS A 89 13.21 -11.13 1.27
C LYS A 89 13.04 -11.54 2.73
N TYR A 90 12.04 -12.39 2.97
CA TYR A 90 11.84 -13.03 4.26
C TYR A 90 12.88 -14.15 4.44
N THR A 91 13.56 -14.17 5.58
CA THR A 91 14.74 -15.05 5.79
C THR A 91 14.40 -16.38 6.45
N LYS A 92 13.34 -16.45 7.27
CA LYS A 92 13.02 -17.66 8.04
C LYS A 92 12.46 -18.78 7.15
N ASP A 93 11.77 -18.41 6.07
CA ASP A 93 11.32 -19.35 5.05
C ASP A 93 11.26 -18.63 3.68
N PRO A 94 12.38 -18.61 2.94
CA PRO A 94 12.48 -17.84 1.71
C PRO A 94 11.64 -18.41 0.57
N SER A 95 11.24 -19.69 0.63
CA SER A 95 10.48 -20.36 -0.42
C SER A 95 8.97 -20.10 -0.37
N LYS A 96 8.46 -19.57 0.76
CA LYS A 96 7.02 -19.32 0.89
C LYS A 96 6.53 -18.33 -0.15
N GLY A 97 5.38 -18.65 -0.74
CA GLY A 97 4.62 -17.69 -1.52
C GLY A 97 4.03 -16.60 -0.61
N PHE A 98 3.64 -15.46 -1.18
CA PHE A 98 3.15 -14.33 -0.38
C PHE A 98 1.89 -14.68 0.41
N CYS A 99 0.89 -15.29 -0.25
CA CYS A 99 -0.36 -15.66 0.43
C CYS A 99 -0.13 -16.66 1.56
N GLU A 100 0.74 -17.66 1.33
CA GLU A 100 1.11 -18.65 2.35
C GLU A 100 1.85 -18.01 3.52
N PHE A 101 2.75 -17.06 3.26
CA PHE A 101 3.42 -16.30 4.32
C PHE A 101 2.41 -15.61 5.22
N ILE A 102 1.44 -14.89 4.67
CA ILE A 102 0.42 -14.18 5.47
C ILE A 102 -0.49 -15.14 6.25
N GLU A 103 -0.85 -16.29 5.68
CA GLU A 103 -1.78 -17.25 6.31
C GLU A 103 -1.11 -18.12 7.38
N SER A 104 0.15 -18.51 7.18
CA SER A 104 0.85 -19.48 8.04
C SER A 104 1.76 -18.85 9.08
N THR A 105 1.99 -17.54 9.02
CA THR A 105 2.87 -16.81 9.93
C THR A 105 2.05 -16.08 10.99
N SER A 106 2.57 -16.01 12.23
CA SER A 106 1.85 -15.29 13.29
C SER A 106 1.68 -13.82 12.94
N LYS A 107 0.60 -13.21 13.44
CA LYS A 107 0.30 -11.79 13.23
C LYS A 107 1.48 -10.89 13.58
N GLU A 108 2.12 -11.14 14.71
CA GLU A 108 3.26 -10.36 15.23
C GLU A 108 4.46 -10.43 14.29
N GLU A 109 4.73 -11.60 13.71
CA GLU A 109 5.84 -11.80 12.78
C GLU A 109 5.56 -11.14 11.41
N VAL A 110 4.32 -11.20 10.92
CA VAL A 110 3.90 -10.46 9.71
C VAL A 110 4.06 -8.96 9.93
N ILE A 111 3.60 -8.43 11.05
CA ILE A 111 3.76 -7.02 11.43
C ILE A 111 5.24 -6.66 11.48
N ALA A 112 6.05 -7.44 12.22
CA ALA A 112 7.48 -7.18 12.40
C ALA A 112 8.23 -7.16 11.05
N PHE A 113 7.91 -8.08 10.13
CA PHE A 113 8.49 -8.11 8.79
C PHE A 113 8.25 -6.79 8.03
N PHE A 114 7.01 -6.30 7.97
CA PHE A 114 6.71 -5.06 7.26
C PHE A 114 7.21 -3.81 7.99
N ARG A 115 7.23 -3.81 9.33
CA ARG A 115 7.84 -2.72 10.13
C ARG A 115 9.35 -2.64 9.91
N ASP A 116 10.04 -3.77 9.83
CA ASP A 116 11.48 -3.82 9.53
C ASP A 116 11.78 -3.20 8.16
N ILE A 117 10.97 -3.50 7.13
CA ILE A 117 11.09 -2.87 5.80
C ILE A 117 10.79 -1.37 5.87
N THR A 118 9.70 -0.97 6.54
CA THR A 118 9.30 0.44 6.67
C THR A 118 10.38 1.26 7.37
N ASN A 119 10.92 0.76 8.48
CA ASN A 119 11.98 1.42 9.23
C ASN A 119 13.26 1.56 8.40
N GLU A 120 13.64 0.52 7.65
CA GLU A 120 14.80 0.57 6.76
C GLU A 120 14.63 1.64 5.67
N VAL A 121 13.47 1.69 5.02
CA VAL A 121 13.21 2.59 3.90
C VAL A 121 13.01 4.03 4.38
N GLU A 122 12.10 4.26 5.32
CA GLU A 122 11.65 5.61 5.69
C GLU A 122 12.51 6.26 6.76
N ARG A 123 13.03 5.50 7.73
CA ARG A 123 13.82 6.07 8.85
C ARG A 123 15.32 6.01 8.59
N PHE A 124 15.84 4.83 8.25
CA PHE A 124 17.28 4.63 8.08
C PHE A 124 17.79 5.25 6.77
N ARG A 125 17.11 4.98 5.65
CA ARG A 125 17.46 5.54 4.34
C ARG A 125 16.80 6.88 4.02
N GLN A 126 15.85 7.32 4.85
CA GLN A 126 15.12 8.57 4.69
C GLN A 126 14.42 8.72 3.33
N LEU A 127 14.00 7.60 2.72
CA LEU A 127 13.28 7.61 1.45
C LEU A 127 11.81 7.99 1.70
N GLN A 128 11.41 9.12 1.14
CA GLN A 128 10.03 9.64 1.24
C GLN A 128 9.20 9.28 -0.01
N ASP A 129 9.89 9.14 -1.15
CA ASP A 129 9.31 8.98 -2.47
C ASP A 129 9.72 7.63 -3.05
N PHE A 130 8.79 6.66 -3.01
CA PHE A 130 9.08 5.33 -3.53
C PHE A 130 7.84 4.57 -3.99
N HIS A 131 8.11 3.57 -4.83
CA HIS A 131 7.17 2.56 -5.28
C HIS A 131 7.48 1.24 -4.58
N PHE A 132 6.63 0.87 -3.63
CA PHE A 132 6.67 -0.40 -2.93
C PHE A 132 5.87 -1.43 -3.73
N ARG A 133 6.49 -2.58 -4.02
CA ARG A 133 5.87 -3.64 -4.81
C ARG A 133 6.14 -5.02 -4.22
N VAL A 134 5.09 -5.80 -3.97
CA VAL A 134 5.21 -7.24 -3.66
C VAL A 134 5.05 -8.04 -4.95
N ARG A 135 5.91 -9.04 -5.14
CA ARG A 135 5.81 -10.03 -6.22
C ARG A 135 5.99 -11.43 -5.68
N ASP A 136 5.18 -12.35 -6.16
CA ASP A 136 5.37 -13.78 -5.98
C ASP A 136 6.14 -14.37 -7.16
N ASN A 137 6.98 -15.37 -6.90
CA ASN A 137 7.71 -16.12 -7.91
C ASN A 137 7.93 -17.56 -7.40
N ASP A 138 8.50 -18.41 -8.25
CA ASP A 138 8.79 -19.81 -7.91
C ASP A 138 9.79 -19.96 -6.75
N ASP A 139 10.65 -18.95 -6.52
CA ASP A 139 11.61 -18.91 -5.40
C ASP A 139 11.07 -18.22 -4.14
N GLY A 140 9.75 -18.04 -4.06
CA GLY A 140 9.04 -17.31 -3.01
C GLY A 140 8.76 -15.85 -3.36
N PHE A 141 8.25 -15.11 -2.38
CA PHE A 141 7.90 -13.70 -2.57
C PHE A 141 9.07 -12.75 -2.26
N ARG A 142 9.03 -11.57 -2.87
CA ARG A 142 9.93 -10.46 -2.56
C ARG A 142 9.21 -9.13 -2.54
N VAL A 143 9.74 -8.20 -1.77
CA VAL A 143 9.32 -6.79 -1.77
C VAL A 143 10.38 -5.96 -2.49
N GLU A 144 9.97 -5.22 -3.51
CA GLU A 144 10.82 -4.35 -4.32
C GLU A 144 10.47 -2.89 -4.01
N ILE A 145 11.49 -2.07 -3.72
CA ILE A 145 11.35 -0.61 -3.54
C ILE A 145 12.07 0.07 -4.68
N PHE A 146 11.33 0.79 -5.52
CA PHE A 146 11.90 1.64 -6.57
C PHE A 146 11.81 3.10 -6.14
N TYR A 147 12.88 3.86 -6.32
CA TYR A 147 12.99 5.24 -5.84
C TYR A 147 13.92 6.04 -6.77
N ASN A 148 14.04 7.36 -6.54
CA ASN A 148 14.82 8.28 -7.38
C ASN A 148 14.35 8.39 -8.84
N GLU A 149 13.07 8.12 -9.12
CA GLU A 149 12.45 8.51 -10.39
C GLU A 149 11.75 9.85 -10.23
N ASP A 150 11.90 10.74 -11.21
CA ASP A 150 11.14 11.98 -11.27
C ASP A 150 9.66 11.65 -11.47
N ARG A 151 8.85 11.93 -10.44
CA ARG A 151 7.42 11.69 -10.42
C ARG A 151 6.74 12.95 -9.91
N ARG A 152 5.58 13.24 -10.51
CA ARG A 152 4.66 14.26 -10.00
C ARG A 152 3.66 13.54 -9.11
N GLY A 153 3.61 13.93 -7.85
CA GLY A 153 2.64 13.44 -6.89
C GLY A 153 1.19 13.77 -7.29
N PRO A 154 0.24 13.60 -6.37
CA PRO A 154 -1.14 14.01 -6.62
C PRO A 154 -1.24 15.52 -6.91
N ASP A 155 -2.04 15.89 -7.91
CA ASP A 155 -2.19 17.29 -8.39
C ASP A 155 -3.25 18.11 -7.61
N VAL A 156 -4.04 17.48 -6.73
CA VAL A 156 -5.29 18.06 -6.17
C VAL A 156 -5.13 18.35 -4.68
N SER A 157 -5.78 19.39 -4.16
CA SER A 157 -5.71 19.77 -2.74
C SER A 157 -6.12 18.62 -1.80
N PRO A 158 -5.41 18.42 -0.66
CA PRO A 158 -5.56 17.23 0.20
C PRO A 158 -6.89 17.05 0.95
N PHE A 159 -7.77 18.05 1.07
CA PHE A 159 -8.77 18.01 2.14
C PHE A 159 -10.26 17.98 1.76
N ASP A 160 -10.68 18.41 0.56
CA ASP A 160 -12.13 18.58 0.34
C ASP A 160 -12.85 17.33 -0.20
N ASP A 161 -12.15 16.33 -0.77
CA ASP A 161 -12.83 15.16 -1.39
C ASP A 161 -11.95 13.90 -1.42
N CYS A 162 -11.29 13.54 -0.31
CA CYS A 162 -10.56 12.28 -0.27
C CYS A 162 -11.51 11.09 -0.47
N ILE A 163 -11.45 10.42 -1.63
CA ILE A 163 -12.30 9.26 -1.94
C ILE A 163 -12.13 8.11 -0.93
N GLY A 164 -11.00 8.03 -0.23
CA GLY A 164 -10.82 7.05 0.85
C GLY A 164 -11.64 7.38 2.10
N CYS A 165 -11.81 8.67 2.41
CA CYS A 165 -12.45 9.17 3.63
C CYS A 165 -13.92 9.50 3.44
N SER A 166 -14.27 10.16 2.33
CA SER A 166 -15.62 10.54 1.99
C SER A 166 -16.27 9.47 1.11
N LEU A 167 -17.24 8.78 1.67
CA LEU A 167 -18.04 7.77 0.98
C LEU A 167 -18.92 8.36 -0.14
N ASP A 168 -19.24 9.65 -0.03
CA ASP A 168 -20.06 10.39 -0.99
C ASP A 168 -19.23 11.25 -1.98
N ALA A 169 -17.90 11.22 -1.88
CA ALA A 169 -17.02 11.84 -2.86
C ALA A 169 -17.19 11.19 -4.23
N ASN A 170 -17.18 12.01 -5.28
CA ASN A 170 -17.16 11.53 -6.66
C ASN A 170 -15.80 10.90 -6.97
N LEU A 171 -15.79 9.75 -7.67
CA LEU A 171 -14.55 9.08 -8.08
C LEU A 171 -13.73 9.90 -9.09
N PHE A 172 -14.41 10.75 -9.85
CA PHE A 172 -13.81 11.62 -10.86
C PHE A 172 -14.31 13.05 -10.64
N VAL A 173 -13.37 13.99 -10.60
CA VAL A 173 -13.66 15.42 -10.43
C VAL A 173 -14.50 15.94 -11.60
N GLY A 174 -15.53 16.74 -11.30
CA GLY A 174 -16.36 17.44 -12.30
C GLY A 174 -17.44 16.59 -12.98
N GLN A 175 -17.80 15.42 -12.44
CA GLN A 175 -18.91 14.60 -12.96
C GLN A 175 -20.20 14.84 -12.18
N GLU A 176 -21.29 15.16 -12.87
CA GLU A 176 -22.63 15.32 -12.29
C GLU A 176 -23.71 14.63 -13.16
N PRO A 177 -24.45 13.61 -12.65
CA PRO A 177 -24.22 12.93 -11.38
C PRO A 177 -22.96 12.04 -11.46
N GLY A 178 -22.03 12.21 -10.52
CA GLY A 178 -20.81 11.40 -10.45
C GLY A 178 -21.04 10.02 -9.83
N MET A 179 -20.14 9.08 -10.14
CA MET A 179 -20.07 7.80 -9.42
C MET A 179 -19.47 8.03 -8.03
N LYS A 180 -20.16 7.59 -6.99
CA LYS A 180 -19.74 7.78 -5.60
C LYS A 180 -18.73 6.73 -5.17
N SER A 181 -17.81 7.16 -4.33
CA SER A 181 -16.77 6.34 -3.71
C SER A 181 -17.30 5.05 -3.07
N LYS A 182 -18.40 5.14 -2.31
CA LYS A 182 -19.04 4.00 -1.64
C LYS A 182 -19.60 2.94 -2.57
N GLU A 183 -20.00 3.32 -3.79
CA GLU A 183 -20.55 2.37 -4.76
C GLU A 183 -19.52 1.30 -5.15
N CYS A 184 -18.22 1.60 -5.05
CA CYS A 184 -17.14 0.67 -5.43
C CYS A 184 -16.64 -0.21 -4.28
N ILE A 185 -17.21 -0.12 -3.07
CA ILE A 185 -16.77 -0.92 -1.92
C ILE A 185 -17.28 -2.36 -2.06
N LEU A 186 -16.39 -3.31 -1.82
CA LEU A 186 -16.68 -4.74 -1.75
C LEU A 186 -16.71 -5.15 -0.27
N GLU A 187 -17.88 -4.97 0.35
CA GLU A 187 -18.06 -5.20 1.80
C GLU A 187 -17.79 -6.67 2.17
N GLU A 188 -18.05 -7.62 1.29
CA GLU A 188 -17.78 -9.05 1.55
C GLU A 188 -16.29 -9.36 1.74
N PHE A 189 -15.42 -8.51 1.20
CA PHE A 189 -13.98 -8.66 1.37
C PHE A 189 -13.42 -7.74 2.44
N SER A 190 -14.11 -6.67 2.83
CA SER A 190 -13.58 -5.64 3.74
C SER A 190 -13.43 -6.13 5.19
N ASP A 191 -12.57 -5.49 5.98
CA ASP A 191 -12.30 -5.82 7.37
C ASP A 191 -12.40 -4.55 8.24
N ARG A 192 -13.63 -4.13 8.51
CA ARG A 192 -13.88 -2.93 9.33
C ARG A 192 -13.62 -3.25 10.82
N PRO A 193 -13.00 -2.33 11.58
CA PRO A 193 -12.76 -0.92 11.25
C PRO A 193 -11.42 -0.63 10.57
N TYR A 194 -10.67 -1.63 10.11
CA TYR A 194 -9.26 -1.46 9.74
C TYR A 194 -9.05 -1.17 8.25
N ALA A 195 -9.62 -1.98 7.35
CA ALA A 195 -9.37 -1.89 5.92
C ALA A 195 -10.61 -2.15 5.06
N ILE A 196 -10.65 -1.51 3.90
CA ILE A 196 -11.73 -1.62 2.90
C ILE A 196 -11.18 -2.06 1.55
N VAL A 197 -11.88 -2.98 0.90
CA VAL A 197 -11.59 -3.44 -0.45
C VAL A 197 -12.54 -2.76 -1.43
N ARG A 198 -12.02 -2.35 -2.58
CA ARG A 198 -12.79 -1.69 -3.64
C ARG A 198 -12.40 -2.17 -5.02
N LEU A 199 -13.30 -2.00 -5.97
CA LEU A 199 -12.94 -2.00 -7.40
C LEU A 199 -11.92 -0.89 -7.68
N ASP A 200 -10.95 -1.12 -8.58
CA ASP A 200 -9.99 -0.07 -8.95
C ASP A 200 -10.73 1.13 -9.55
N VAL A 201 -10.64 2.27 -8.87
CA VAL A 201 -11.37 3.50 -9.22
C VAL A 201 -11.04 4.07 -10.60
N LYS A 202 -10.00 3.56 -11.28
CA LYS A 202 -9.70 3.93 -12.68
C LYS A 202 -10.27 2.94 -13.69
N GLY A 203 -11.16 2.03 -13.26
CA GLY A 203 -11.77 1.00 -14.10
C GLY A 203 -10.74 0.04 -14.68
N ARG A 204 -9.80 -0.44 -13.87
CA ARG A 204 -8.80 -1.43 -14.31
C ARG A 204 -9.09 -2.78 -13.66
N GLU A 205 -8.60 -3.83 -14.30
CA GLU A 205 -8.75 -5.21 -13.83
C GLU A 205 -7.88 -5.44 -12.59
N GLY A 206 -8.46 -5.15 -11.43
CA GLY A 206 -7.80 -5.19 -10.16
C GLY A 206 -8.63 -4.54 -9.06
N PHE A 207 -8.02 -4.46 -7.89
CA PHE A 207 -8.66 -3.97 -6.68
C PHE A 207 -7.79 -2.91 -6.02
N SER A 208 -8.40 -2.11 -5.16
CA SER A 208 -7.72 -1.24 -4.22
C SER A 208 -8.09 -1.61 -2.80
N VAL A 209 -7.10 -1.72 -1.93
CA VAL A 209 -7.27 -1.87 -0.49
C VAL A 209 -6.75 -0.61 0.18
N MET A 210 -7.55 -0.04 1.06
CA MET A 210 -7.23 1.19 1.78
C MET A 210 -7.54 1.00 3.26
N PRO A 211 -6.77 1.59 4.18
CA PRO A 211 -7.18 1.69 5.57
C PRO A 211 -8.47 2.52 5.67
N VAL A 212 -9.30 2.27 6.68
CA VAL A 212 -10.51 3.08 6.91
C VAL A 212 -10.11 4.47 7.39
N ARG A 213 -9.16 4.53 8.33
CA ARG A 213 -8.57 5.78 8.82
C ARG A 213 -7.69 6.39 7.74
N HIS A 214 -7.76 7.72 7.58
CA HIS A 214 -6.85 8.42 6.68
C HIS A 214 -5.41 8.27 7.21
N VAL A 215 -4.59 7.58 6.42
CA VAL A 215 -3.14 7.61 6.54
C VAL A 215 -2.53 7.84 5.17
N GLU A 216 -1.38 8.47 5.15
CA GLU A 216 -0.64 8.81 3.94
C GLU A 216 0.49 7.81 3.66
N ARG A 217 0.97 7.13 4.71
CA ARG A 217 2.18 6.31 4.71
C ARG A 217 1.99 5.02 5.50
N MET A 218 2.78 4.01 5.15
CA MET A 218 2.78 2.72 5.85
C MET A 218 3.31 2.83 7.29
N SER A 219 4.20 3.77 7.59
CA SER A 219 4.65 4.04 8.96
C SER A 219 3.57 4.63 9.88
N GLU A 220 2.49 5.18 9.31
CA GLU A 220 1.39 5.79 10.05
C GLU A 220 0.26 4.81 10.37
N LEU A 221 0.25 3.64 9.73
CA LEU A 221 -0.65 2.53 10.10
C LEU A 221 -0.32 2.08 11.51
N ASP A 222 -1.34 1.75 12.31
CA ASP A 222 -1.13 0.92 13.50
C ASP A 222 -0.91 -0.55 13.13
N ASP A 223 -0.65 -1.39 14.12
CA ASP A 223 -0.32 -2.80 13.91
C ASP A 223 -1.52 -3.63 13.43
N ASP A 224 -2.74 -3.27 13.84
CA ASP A 224 -3.98 -3.93 13.42
C ASP A 224 -4.33 -3.55 11.98
N GLU A 225 -4.24 -2.28 11.63
CA GLU A 225 -4.43 -1.77 10.27
C GLU A 225 -3.40 -2.35 9.30
N LEU A 226 -2.12 -2.41 9.71
CA LEU A 226 -1.06 -2.99 8.89
C LEU A 226 -1.32 -4.48 8.61
N TYR A 227 -1.63 -5.26 9.66
CA TYR A 227 -1.92 -6.68 9.50
C TYR A 227 -3.21 -6.92 8.70
N SER A 228 -4.26 -6.18 9.03
CA SER A 228 -5.55 -6.27 8.33
C SER A 228 -5.34 -6.01 6.84
N MET A 229 -4.72 -4.88 6.45
CA MET A 229 -4.52 -4.51 5.04
C MET A 229 -3.92 -5.65 4.18
N TRP A 230 -2.97 -6.43 4.70
CA TRP A 230 -2.40 -7.58 3.99
C TRP A 230 -3.30 -8.82 4.01
N THR A 231 -3.88 -9.16 5.16
CA THR A 231 -4.77 -10.32 5.29
C THR A 231 -6.04 -10.17 4.47
N VAL A 232 -6.58 -8.94 4.34
CA VAL A 232 -7.76 -8.67 3.51
C VAL A 232 -7.49 -8.99 2.04
N VAL A 233 -6.29 -8.63 1.55
CA VAL A 233 -5.85 -8.96 0.18
C VAL A 233 -5.79 -10.47 -0.01
N VAL A 234 -5.16 -11.19 0.92
CA VAL A 234 -5.01 -12.65 0.79
C VAL A 234 -6.36 -13.34 0.85
N ARG A 235 -7.24 -12.95 1.78
CA ARG A 235 -8.62 -13.45 1.87
C ARG A 235 -9.38 -13.24 0.56
N MET A 236 -9.31 -12.04 -0.01
CA MET A 236 -9.92 -11.72 -1.31
C MET A 236 -9.36 -12.61 -2.43
N LEU A 237 -8.03 -12.75 -2.53
CA LEU A 237 -7.40 -13.59 -3.56
C LEU A 237 -7.82 -15.06 -3.43
N ARG A 238 -7.90 -15.60 -2.20
CA ARG A 238 -8.36 -16.96 -1.95
C ARG A 238 -9.82 -17.17 -2.31
N GLN A 239 -10.70 -16.29 -1.85
CA GLN A 239 -12.14 -16.40 -2.10
C GLN A 239 -12.49 -16.25 -3.58
N THR A 240 -11.70 -15.47 -4.33
CA THR A 240 -11.89 -15.29 -5.78
C THR A 240 -11.13 -16.29 -6.64
N GLY A 241 -10.18 -17.04 -6.06
CA GLY A 241 -9.31 -17.97 -6.79
C GLY A 241 -8.37 -17.28 -7.79
N MET A 242 -8.14 -15.98 -7.66
CA MET A 242 -7.31 -15.22 -8.60
C MET A 242 -5.85 -15.16 -8.15
N PRO A 243 -4.88 -15.46 -9.04
CA PRO A 243 -3.49 -15.11 -8.79
C PRO A 243 -3.30 -13.60 -8.92
N PHE A 244 -2.40 -13.04 -8.11
CA PHE A 244 -1.98 -11.65 -8.26
C PHE A 244 -0.70 -11.56 -9.08
N ILE A 245 -0.60 -10.54 -9.94
CA ILE A 245 0.62 -10.20 -10.69
C ILE A 245 1.55 -9.36 -9.80
N SER A 246 0.97 -8.38 -9.09
CA SER A 246 1.72 -7.55 -8.15
C SER A 246 0.81 -6.81 -7.18
N LEU A 247 1.31 -6.59 -5.97
CA LEU A 247 0.70 -5.71 -4.97
C LEU A 247 1.53 -4.43 -4.90
N ILE A 248 0.91 -3.26 -5.01
CA ILE A 248 1.61 -1.99 -5.18
C ILE A 248 1.13 -0.93 -4.20
N LEU A 249 2.05 -0.42 -3.37
CA LEU A 249 1.89 0.78 -2.56
C LEU A 249 2.78 1.88 -3.13
N ASN A 250 2.23 3.06 -3.35
CA ASN A 250 3.00 4.22 -3.77
C ASN A 250 3.14 5.17 -2.57
N HIS A 251 4.32 5.77 -2.39
CA HIS A 251 4.62 6.74 -1.34
C HIS A 251 5.11 8.06 -1.94
N GLY A 252 4.91 9.16 -1.21
CA GLY A 252 5.32 10.50 -1.64
C GLY A 252 4.76 10.88 -3.01
N SER A 253 5.64 11.34 -3.89
CA SER A 253 5.40 11.75 -5.28
C SER A 253 5.03 10.60 -6.23
N TYR A 254 5.17 9.34 -5.83
CA TYR A 254 4.67 8.21 -6.63
C TYR A 254 3.16 8.04 -6.50
N ARG A 255 2.53 8.68 -5.51
CA ARG A 255 1.11 8.51 -5.20
C ARG A 255 0.20 9.15 -6.25
N THR A 256 -1.00 8.59 -6.35
CA THR A 256 -2.09 9.17 -7.13
C THR A 256 -3.22 9.70 -6.25
N LEU A 257 -3.22 9.33 -4.97
CA LEU A 257 -4.18 9.72 -3.93
C LEU A 257 -3.35 10.01 -2.66
N TYR A 258 -3.79 10.96 -1.83
CA TYR A 258 -3.13 11.24 -0.54
C TYR A 258 -3.29 10.08 0.43
N HIS A 259 -4.51 9.53 0.50
CA HIS A 259 -4.79 8.35 1.30
C HIS A 259 -4.07 7.13 0.71
N LEU A 260 -3.29 6.46 1.56
CA LEU A 260 -2.58 5.21 1.28
C LEU A 260 -3.52 4.21 0.60
N ASN A 261 -3.06 3.68 -0.54
CA ASN A 261 -3.86 2.80 -1.38
C ASN A 261 -2.98 1.69 -1.94
N LEU A 262 -3.26 0.47 -1.51
CA LEU A 262 -2.66 -0.75 -1.99
C LEU A 262 -3.41 -1.24 -3.23
N LYS A 263 -2.74 -1.21 -4.38
CA LYS A 263 -3.28 -1.71 -5.66
C LYS A 263 -2.97 -3.20 -5.80
N VAL A 264 -4.01 -4.00 -5.97
CA VAL A 264 -3.92 -5.44 -6.23
C VAL A 264 -4.14 -5.68 -7.71
N TRP A 265 -3.05 -5.94 -8.44
CA TRP A 265 -3.12 -6.30 -9.85
C TRP A 265 -3.22 -7.80 -10.00
N VAL A 266 -4.18 -8.24 -10.79
CA VAL A 266 -4.43 -9.66 -11.07
C VAL A 266 -4.34 -9.91 -12.57
N ASP A 267 -4.28 -11.19 -12.93
CA ASP A 267 -4.33 -11.63 -14.32
C ASP A 267 -5.69 -11.31 -14.97
N SER A 268 -5.65 -10.81 -16.21
CA SER A 268 -6.83 -10.37 -16.96
C SER A 268 -7.83 -11.48 -17.19
N ASP A 269 -7.36 -12.68 -17.55
CA ASP A 269 -8.23 -13.84 -17.82
C ASP A 269 -8.88 -14.34 -16.54
N SER A 270 -8.13 -14.36 -15.45
CA SER A 270 -8.63 -14.71 -14.13
C SER A 270 -9.66 -13.70 -13.62
N TYR A 271 -9.43 -12.40 -13.83
CA TYR A 271 -10.41 -11.35 -13.52
C TYR A 271 -11.67 -11.46 -14.37
N ALA A 272 -11.54 -11.72 -15.67
CA ALA A 272 -12.67 -11.94 -16.57
C ALA A 272 -13.52 -13.13 -16.13
N ARG A 273 -12.90 -14.26 -15.75
CA ARG A 273 -13.61 -15.42 -15.20
C ARG A 273 -14.32 -15.10 -13.88
N TYR A 274 -13.67 -14.40 -12.96
CA TYR A 274 -14.31 -13.98 -11.70
C TYR A 274 -15.50 -13.05 -11.95
N ARG A 275 -15.43 -12.15 -12.93
CA ARG A 275 -16.57 -11.30 -13.30
C ARG A 275 -17.80 -12.08 -13.76
N LEU A 276 -17.64 -13.28 -14.32
CA LEU A 276 -18.79 -14.11 -14.70
C LEU A 276 -19.60 -14.60 -13.49
N THR A 277 -19.03 -14.56 -12.28
CA THR A 277 -19.73 -14.93 -11.04
C THR A 277 -20.44 -13.73 -10.39
N TRP A 278 -20.33 -12.53 -10.97
CA TRP A 278 -20.94 -11.33 -10.41
C TRP A 278 -22.45 -11.33 -10.65
N ASN A 279 -23.18 -10.83 -9.65
CA ASN A 279 -24.60 -10.55 -9.83
C ASN A 279 -24.82 -9.40 -10.83
N LYS A 280 -26.07 -9.24 -11.29
CA LYS A 280 -26.45 -8.22 -12.26
C LYS A 280 -26.08 -6.81 -11.80
N GLU A 281 -26.35 -6.47 -10.55
CA GLU A 281 -26.07 -5.14 -9.99
C GLU A 281 -24.57 -4.79 -10.02
N ARG A 282 -23.70 -5.74 -9.65
CA ARG A 282 -22.24 -5.56 -9.69
C ARG A 282 -21.73 -5.45 -11.12
N MET A 283 -22.28 -6.21 -12.06
CA MET A 283 -21.96 -6.09 -13.48
C MET A 283 -22.36 -4.72 -14.04
N GLU A 284 -23.53 -4.20 -13.67
CA GLU A 284 -23.99 -2.86 -14.06
C GLU A 284 -23.09 -1.76 -13.47
N LEU A 285 -22.75 -1.87 -12.19
CA LEU A 285 -21.78 -0.99 -11.52
C LEU A 285 -20.45 -0.96 -12.27
N TRP A 286 -19.91 -2.13 -12.62
CA TRP A 286 -18.67 -2.24 -13.37
C TRP A 286 -18.75 -1.60 -14.75
N ASN A 287 -19.82 -1.86 -15.49
CA ASN A 287 -20.03 -1.24 -16.81
C ASN A 287 -20.10 0.28 -16.71
N ARG A 288 -20.77 0.82 -15.68
CA ARG A 288 -20.77 2.25 -15.37
C ARG A 288 -19.36 2.75 -15.08
N LEU A 289 -18.61 2.06 -14.22
CA LEU A 289 -17.24 2.43 -13.84
C LEU A 289 -16.30 2.46 -15.06
N GLN A 290 -16.38 1.44 -15.92
CA GLN A 290 -15.65 1.37 -17.19
C GLN A 290 -15.97 2.56 -18.09
N LYS A 291 -17.27 2.84 -18.28
CA LYS A 291 -17.72 3.99 -19.07
C LYS A 291 -17.17 5.31 -18.53
N TYR A 292 -17.22 5.52 -17.22
CA TYR A 292 -16.64 6.72 -16.60
C TYR A 292 -15.11 6.77 -16.75
N ALA A 293 -14.42 5.65 -16.57
CA ALA A 293 -12.98 5.58 -16.66
C ALA A 293 -12.45 5.90 -18.06
N VAL A 294 -13.13 5.47 -19.11
CA VAL A 294 -12.82 5.79 -20.51
C VAL A 294 -13.09 7.27 -20.80
N ASN A 295 -14.26 7.77 -20.40
CA ASN A 295 -14.74 9.12 -20.71
C ASN A 295 -14.21 10.23 -19.79
N ARG A 296 -13.39 9.90 -18.78
CA ARG A 296 -12.84 10.91 -17.87
C ARG A 296 -11.98 11.93 -18.63
N PRO A 297 -11.98 13.22 -18.21
CA PRO A 297 -11.09 14.23 -18.78
C PRO A 297 -9.64 13.76 -18.77
N LYS A 298 -9.00 13.79 -19.95
CA LYS A 298 -7.57 13.47 -20.08
C LYS A 298 -6.75 14.68 -19.67
N LYS A 299 -5.61 14.45 -19.01
CA LYS A 299 -4.58 15.47 -18.78
C LYS A 299 -4.05 15.95 -20.12
N GLN A 300 -3.80 17.25 -20.26
CA GLN A 300 -3.34 17.87 -21.51
C GLN A 300 -1.93 17.43 -21.97
N GLN A 301 -1.20 16.70 -21.12
CA GLN A 301 0.10 16.15 -21.48
C GLN A 301 -0.06 14.86 -22.32
N VAL A 302 0.80 14.70 -23.32
CA VAL A 302 0.89 13.47 -24.12
C VAL A 302 1.44 12.35 -23.25
N CYS A 303 0.86 11.15 -23.36
CA CYS A 303 1.32 9.98 -22.64
C CYS A 303 2.78 9.65 -23.02
N PHE A 304 3.66 9.55 -22.03
CA PHE A 304 5.08 9.22 -22.24
C PHE A 304 5.27 7.92 -23.03
N PHE A 305 4.54 6.86 -22.67
CA PHE A 305 4.65 5.55 -23.34
C PHE A 305 4.13 5.60 -24.77
N PHE A 306 2.98 6.23 -24.98
CA PHE A 306 2.45 6.43 -26.34
C PHE A 306 3.40 7.25 -27.21
N LYS A 307 3.98 8.32 -26.66
CA LYS A 307 4.96 9.16 -27.35
C LYS A 307 6.21 8.36 -27.75
N ARG A 308 6.68 7.46 -26.88
CA ARG A 308 7.90 6.67 -27.10
C ARG A 308 7.68 5.49 -28.05
N ASP A 309 6.61 4.73 -27.82
CA ASP A 309 6.42 3.40 -28.44
C ASP A 309 5.31 3.39 -29.50
N GLY A 310 4.56 4.49 -29.66
CA GLY A 310 3.33 4.53 -30.47
C GLY A 310 2.16 3.76 -29.86
N PHE A 311 2.36 3.11 -28.71
CA PHE A 311 1.37 2.33 -27.99
C PHE A 311 1.46 2.59 -26.48
N CYS A 312 0.32 2.49 -25.80
CA CYS A 312 0.26 2.61 -24.35
C CYS A 312 -0.51 1.43 -23.79
N ARG A 313 0.12 0.70 -22.85
CA ARG A 313 -0.49 -0.46 -22.16
C ARG A 313 -1.81 -0.15 -21.43
N HIS A 314 -2.09 1.12 -21.16
CA HIS A 314 -3.34 1.53 -20.51
C HIS A 314 -4.47 1.79 -21.52
N GLY A 315 -4.20 1.74 -22.83
CA GLY A 315 -5.21 1.93 -23.88
C GLY A 315 -6.10 3.15 -23.65
N GLU A 316 -7.40 2.99 -23.80
CA GLU A 316 -8.39 4.04 -23.58
C GLU A 316 -8.50 4.49 -22.12
N PHE A 317 -8.05 3.66 -21.17
CA PHE A 317 -7.99 3.99 -19.74
C PHE A 317 -6.78 4.85 -19.38
N CYS A 318 -5.94 5.27 -20.33
CA CYS A 318 -4.86 6.19 -20.04
C CYS A 318 -5.42 7.55 -19.60
N SER A 319 -4.82 8.18 -18.59
CA SER A 319 -5.19 9.54 -18.17
C SER A 319 -4.57 10.64 -19.02
N TYR A 320 -3.73 10.30 -19.99
CA TYR A 320 -2.95 11.26 -20.82
C TYR A 320 -3.38 11.16 -22.28
N LEU A 321 -3.06 12.18 -23.08
CA LEU A 321 -3.41 12.19 -24.51
C LEU A 321 -2.64 11.11 -25.28
N HIS A 322 -3.34 10.40 -26.18
CA HIS A 322 -2.78 9.48 -27.19
C HIS A 322 -2.83 10.09 -28.59
N SER A 323 -2.88 11.41 -28.67
CA SER A 323 -2.70 12.17 -29.89
C SER A 323 -1.81 13.35 -29.56
N TYR A 324 -0.96 13.72 -30.52
CA TYR A 324 -0.31 15.01 -30.44
C TYR A 324 -1.42 16.07 -30.55
N PRO A 325 -1.41 17.11 -29.71
CA PRO A 325 -2.24 18.27 -29.95
C PRO A 325 -1.95 18.68 -31.39
N LYS A 326 -2.99 18.65 -32.25
CA LYS A 326 -2.85 19.25 -33.58
C LYS A 326 -2.39 20.67 -33.28
N ILE A 327 -1.15 21.02 -33.65
CA ILE A 327 -0.68 22.39 -33.56
C ILE A 327 -1.67 23.13 -34.45
N ILE A 328 -2.64 23.80 -33.82
CA ILE A 328 -3.52 24.70 -34.54
C ILE A 328 -2.53 25.76 -34.98
N ASN A 329 -2.07 25.67 -36.23
CA ASN A 329 -1.36 26.74 -36.89
C ASN A 329 -2.34 27.92 -36.85
N ARG A 330 -2.29 28.71 -35.78
CA ARG A 330 -2.75 30.09 -35.78
C ARG A 330 -1.82 30.79 -36.75
N VAL A 331 -2.06 30.56 -38.04
CA VAL A 331 -1.65 31.48 -39.08
C VAL A 331 -2.40 32.74 -38.70
N THR A 332 -1.70 33.61 -37.97
CA THR A 332 -2.10 34.98 -37.76
C THR A 332 -2.37 35.53 -39.14
N SER A 333 -3.64 35.73 -39.46
CA SER A 333 -4.08 36.66 -40.49
C SER A 333 -3.62 38.05 -40.06
N TYR A 334 -2.33 38.34 -40.26
CA TYR A 334 -1.83 39.70 -40.46
C TYR A 334 -2.33 40.13 -41.83
N SER A 335 -3.63 40.36 -41.94
CA SER A 335 -4.23 41.03 -43.08
C SER A 335 -4.74 42.38 -42.58
N ASN A 336 -4.02 43.41 -43.01
CA ASN A 336 -4.49 44.78 -43.24
C ASN A 336 -4.52 45.73 -42.04
N PHE A 337 -3.32 46.23 -41.68
CA PHE A 337 -3.17 47.67 -41.42
C PHE A 337 -2.37 48.26 -42.59
N SER A 338 -3.07 48.61 -43.65
CA SER A 338 -2.57 49.50 -44.69
C SER A 338 -3.53 50.68 -44.76
N SER A 339 -3.02 51.83 -44.29
CA SER A 339 -3.28 53.21 -44.71
C SER A 339 -4.72 53.67 -44.95
#